data_AF-A0A1F8CU14-F1
#
_entry.id   AF-A0A1F8CU14-F1
#
_cell.length_a   1.000
_cell.length_b   1.000
_cell.length_c   1.000
_cell.angle_alpha   90.00
_cell.angle_beta   90.00
_cell.angle_gamma   90.00
#
_symmetry.space_group_name_H-M   'P 1'
#
loop_
_entity.id
_entity.type
_entity.pdbx_description
1 polymer ?
#
loop_
_entity_poly.entity_id
_entity_poly.type
_entity_poly.pdbx_seq_one_letter_code
_entity_poly.pdbx_strand_id
1 'polypeptide(L)'
;MNTLAANITKDCGGGIGKGIDSAIGCIPIDTTGNLVAFFLRWSIGLAGGVAFIFIVYAGFLIIISTGDPKKVQAGKELLVAAISGLLLLVFSIFILRIIGVDILAIPGLNV
;
A
#
# COMPACT_ATOMS: atom_id res chain seq x y z
N MET A 1 32.85 28.31 10.91
CA MET A 1 31.59 27.92 11.59
C MET A 1 30.47 28.26 10.61
N ASN A 2 29.93 27.40 9.76
CA ASN A 2 29.00 26.30 10.09
C ASN A 2 28.69 25.45 8.82
N THR A 3 29.64 24.65 8.36
CA THR A 3 29.47 23.68 7.26
C THR A 3 28.82 22.35 7.69
N LEU A 4 28.08 22.31 8.80
CA LEU A 4 27.59 21.06 9.42
C LEU A 4 26.06 20.83 9.33
N ALA A 5 25.31 21.60 8.53
CA ALA A 5 23.86 21.41 8.38
C ALA A 5 23.39 21.05 6.95
N ALA A 6 24.31 20.81 6.01
CA ALA A 6 23.97 20.55 4.60
C ALA A 6 23.97 19.06 4.21
N ASN A 7 24.13 18.11 5.15
CA ASN A 7 24.27 16.68 4.82
C ASN A 7 23.33 15.72 5.61
N ILE A 8 22.28 16.23 6.27
CA ILE A 8 21.24 15.38 6.88
C ILE A 8 19.90 15.48 6.13
N THR A 9 19.85 16.25 5.05
CA THR A 9 18.73 16.22 4.10
C THR A 9 19.27 15.67 2.82
N LYS A 10 19.26 14.33 2.73
CA LYS A 10 19.67 13.65 1.51
C LYS A 10 18.61 13.97 0.46
N ASP A 11 19.05 14.50 -0.68
CA ASP A 11 18.21 14.61 -1.88
C ASP A 11 17.71 13.21 -2.22
N CYS A 12 16.47 12.96 -1.87
CA CYS A 12 15.80 11.73 -2.21
C CYS A 12 15.38 11.85 -3.67
N GLY A 13 16.10 11.11 -4.53
CA GLY A 13 16.06 11.26 -5.97
C GLY A 13 14.66 11.52 -6.52
N GLY A 14 14.43 12.76 -6.97
CA GLY A 14 13.19 13.14 -7.66
C GLY A 14 12.68 14.58 -7.45
N GLY A 15 13.32 15.44 -6.66
CA GLY A 15 12.89 16.83 -6.54
C GLY A 15 13.61 17.61 -5.45
N ILE A 16 13.62 18.93 -5.59
CA ILE A 16 14.36 19.95 -4.82
C ILE A 16 13.80 20.05 -3.37
N GLY A 17 13.96 19.00 -2.57
CA GLY A 17 13.26 18.82 -1.30
C GLY A 17 14.07 18.04 -0.27
N LYS A 18 14.11 18.57 0.95
CA LYS A 18 14.77 18.05 2.15
C LYS A 18 14.00 16.85 2.72
N GLY A 19 14.42 15.63 2.36
CA GLY A 19 13.84 14.38 2.88
C GLY A 19 14.69 13.65 3.93
N ILE A 20 14.05 12.77 4.71
CA ILE A 20 14.72 11.80 5.60
C ILE A 20 14.71 10.43 4.91
N ASP A 21 15.90 9.87 4.67
CA ASP A 21 16.05 8.52 4.13
C ASP A 21 15.86 7.48 5.24
N SER A 22 14.83 6.63 5.11
CA SER A 22 14.42 5.63 6.10
C SER A 22 14.36 4.24 5.47
N ALA A 23 14.41 3.19 6.27
CA ALA A 23 14.36 1.79 5.78
C ALA A 23 13.06 1.43 5.03
N ILE A 24 12.03 2.28 5.16
CA ILE A 24 10.74 2.17 4.46
C ILE A 24 10.70 2.97 3.15
N GLY A 25 11.80 3.62 2.77
CA GLY A 25 11.93 4.57 1.66
C GLY A 25 12.02 6.01 2.16
N CYS A 26 12.41 6.93 1.28
CA CYS A 26 12.59 8.32 1.67
C CYS A 26 11.26 9.06 1.87
N ILE A 27 11.17 9.78 3.00
CA ILE A 27 10.04 10.63 3.34
C ILE A 27 10.40 12.11 3.06
N PRO A 28 9.92 12.71 1.95
CA PRO A 28 10.02 14.14 1.70
C PRO A 28 9.01 14.91 2.55
N ILE A 29 9.45 15.95 3.27
CA ILE A 29 8.59 16.76 4.17
C ILE A 29 8.25 18.15 3.58
N ASP A 30 8.64 18.39 2.33
CA ASP A 30 8.72 19.73 1.72
C ASP A 30 7.43 20.16 1.03
N THR A 31 6.64 19.17 0.59
CA THR A 31 5.45 19.38 -0.23
C THR A 31 4.46 18.26 0.02
N THR A 32 3.23 18.65 0.32
CA THR A 32 2.10 17.74 0.58
C THR A 32 1.91 16.71 -0.54
N GLY A 33 2.17 17.10 -1.79
CA GLY A 33 2.08 16.21 -2.96
C GLY A 33 3.00 14.99 -2.90
N ASN A 34 4.28 15.18 -2.57
CA ASN A 34 5.26 14.09 -2.52
C ASN A 34 5.04 13.18 -1.30
N LEU A 35 4.58 13.77 -0.19
CA LEU A 35 4.24 13.04 1.03
C LEU A 35 3.07 12.08 0.77
N VAL A 36 2.03 12.56 0.08
CA VAL A 36 0.87 11.76 -0.33
C VAL A 36 1.30 10.66 -1.32
N ALA A 37 2.13 10.98 -2.33
CA ALA A 37 2.62 9.98 -3.28
C ALA A 37 3.40 8.84 -2.62
N PHE A 38 4.25 9.16 -1.65
CA PHE A 38 5.00 8.17 -0.86
C PHE A 38 4.06 7.24 -0.07
N PHE A 39 3.09 7.82 0.66
CA PHE A 39 2.09 7.04 1.40
C PHE A 39 1.22 6.16 0.49
N LEU A 40 0.83 6.65 -0.69
CA LEU A 40 0.06 5.85 -1.65
C LEU A 40 0.89 4.66 -2.15
N ARG A 41 2.12 4.88 -2.60
CA ARG A 41 3.01 3.82 -3.07
C ARG A 41 3.23 2.74 -2.01
N TRP A 42 3.48 3.15 -0.77
CA TRP A 42 3.74 2.24 0.34
C TRP A 42 2.48 1.50 0.78
N SER A 43 1.34 2.20 0.90
CA SER A 43 0.07 1.58 1.32
C SER A 43 -0.43 0.53 0.31
N ILE A 44 -0.23 0.74 -0.99
CA ILE A 44 -0.58 -0.23 -2.02
C ILE A 44 0.27 -1.51 -1.89
N GLY A 45 1.58 -1.35 -1.65
CA GLY A 45 2.47 -2.47 -1.38
C GLY A 45 2.06 -3.25 -0.12
N LEU A 46 1.74 -2.53 0.96
CA LEU A 46 1.32 -3.12 2.23
C LEU A 46 -0.03 -3.83 2.10
N ALA A 47 -1.01 -3.23 1.42
CA ALA A 47 -2.34 -3.78 1.23
C ALA A 47 -2.31 -5.10 0.44
N GLY A 48 -1.50 -5.17 -0.64
CA GLY A 48 -1.29 -6.42 -1.38
C GLY A 48 -0.63 -7.50 -0.53
N GLY A 49 0.38 -7.14 0.27
CA GLY A 49 1.07 -8.08 1.16
C GLY A 49 0.16 -8.65 2.26
N VAL A 50 -0.64 -7.80 2.92
CA VAL A 50 -1.57 -8.24 3.95
C VAL A 50 -2.68 -9.12 3.35
N ALA A 51 -3.23 -8.75 2.19
CA ALA A 51 -4.25 -9.56 1.53
C ALA A 51 -3.74 -10.96 1.15
N PHE A 52 -2.49 -11.06 0.69
CA PHE A 52 -1.87 -12.35 0.37
C PHE A 52 -1.81 -13.27 1.59
N ILE A 53 -1.40 -12.74 2.75
CA ILE A 53 -1.33 -13.51 4.01
C ILE A 53 -2.73 -13.96 4.46
N PHE A 54 -3.74 -13.10 4.34
CA PHE A 54 -5.13 -13.44 4.67
C PHE A 54 -5.68 -14.57 3.79
N ILE A 55 -5.38 -14.56 2.48
CA ILE A 55 -5.78 -15.62 1.56
C ILE A 55 -5.16 -16.96 1.97
N VAL A 56 -3.86 -16.98 2.28
CA VAL A 56 -3.16 -18.18 2.74
C VAL A 56 -3.78 -18.72 4.03
N TYR A 57 -4.05 -17.85 5.01
CA TYR A 57 -4.69 -18.24 6.27
C TYR A 57 -6.09 -18.84 6.06
N ALA A 58 -6.93 -18.20 5.23
CA ALA A 58 -8.26 -18.70 4.90
C ALA A 58 -8.20 -20.05 4.15
N GLY A 59 -7.22 -20.21 3.25
CA GLY A 59 -6.97 -21.48 2.55
C GLY A 59 -6.61 -22.61 3.50
N PHE A 60 -5.67 -22.39 4.42
CA PHE A 60 -5.30 -23.38 5.44
C PHE A 60 -6.48 -23.76 6.34
N LEU A 61 -7.32 -22.79 6.70
CA LEU A 61 -8.52 -23.04 7.51
C LEU A 61 -9.50 -24.00 6.82
N ILE A 62 -9.68 -23.89 5.50
CA ILE A 62 -10.52 -24.83 4.73
C ILE A 62 -9.89 -26.21 4.67
N ILE A 63 -8.58 -26.30 4.42
CA ILE A 63 -7.87 -27.57 4.23
C ILE A 63 -7.87 -28.40 5.52
N ILE A 64 -7.55 -27.79 6.67
CA ILE A 64 -7.43 -28.49 7.96
C ILE A 64 -8.81 -28.90 8.53
N SER A 65 -9.91 -28.37 7.98
CA SER A 65 -11.29 -28.68 8.40
C SER A 65 -11.80 -30.05 7.90
N THR A 66 -10.91 -30.95 7.49
CA THR A 66 -11.25 -32.28 6.96
C THR A 66 -12.02 -33.10 8.01
N GLY A 67 -13.35 -33.15 7.89
CA GLY A 67 -14.21 -33.97 8.76
C GLY A 67 -15.45 -33.26 9.29
N ASP A 68 -15.46 -31.92 9.40
CA ASP A 68 -16.59 -31.14 9.91
C ASP A 68 -17.15 -30.19 8.85
N PRO A 69 -18.35 -30.44 8.30
CA PRO A 69 -18.94 -29.58 7.27
C PRO A 69 -19.18 -28.15 7.76
N LYS A 70 -19.33 -27.97 9.08
CA LYS A 70 -19.52 -26.66 9.72
C LYS A 70 -18.27 -25.78 9.62
N LYS A 71 -17.08 -26.36 9.75
CA LYS A 71 -15.81 -25.63 9.66
C LYS A 71 -15.42 -25.34 8.22
N VAL A 72 -15.76 -26.24 7.29
CA VAL A 72 -15.62 -26.01 5.85
C VAL A 72 -16.51 -24.86 5.39
N GLN A 73 -17.76 -24.79 5.87
CA GLN A 73 -18.67 -23.70 5.56
C GLN A 73 -18.15 -22.35 6.08
N ALA A 74 -17.69 -22.31 7.34
CA ALA A 74 -17.09 -21.11 7.92
C ALA A 74 -15.81 -20.67 7.18
N GLY A 75 -14.97 -21.62 6.76
CA GLY A 75 -13.79 -21.33 5.96
C GLY A 75 -14.12 -20.73 4.59
N LYS A 76 -15.17 -21.22 3.92
CA LYS A 76 -15.67 -20.65 2.66
C LYS A 76 -16.18 -19.23 2.82
N GLU A 77 -16.95 -18.95 3.88
CA GLU A 77 -17.43 -17.59 4.17
C GLU A 77 -16.27 -16.62 4.39
N LEU A 78 -15.24 -17.04 5.14
CA LEU A 78 -14.03 -16.24 5.35
C LEU A 78 -13.25 -15.99 4.06
N LEU A 79 -13.14 -17.00 3.19
CA LEU A 79 -12.44 -16.87 1.92
C LEU A 79 -13.19 -15.93 0.96
N VAL A 80 -14.52 -16.04 0.90
CA VAL A 80 -15.37 -15.11 0.12
C VAL A 80 -15.26 -13.69 0.67
N ALA A 81 -15.24 -13.49 1.98
CA ALA A 81 -15.05 -12.18 2.60
C ALA A 81 -13.67 -11.59 2.30
N ALA A 82 -12.60 -12.40 2.29
CA ALA A 82 -11.26 -11.95 1.94
C ALA A 82 -11.16 -11.56 0.46
N ILE A 83 -11.73 -12.37 -0.45
CA ILE A 83 -11.74 -12.09 -1.89
C ILE A 83 -12.57 -10.84 -2.20
N SER A 84 -13.74 -10.68 -1.58
CA SER A 84 -14.58 -9.49 -1.79
C SER A 84 -13.89 -8.21 -1.33
N GLY A 85 -13.16 -8.25 -0.21
CA GLY A 85 -12.32 -7.15 0.25
C GLY A 85 -11.18 -6.82 -0.71
N LEU A 86 -10.48 -7.82 -1.24
CA LEU A 86 -9.43 -7.61 -2.24
C LEU A 86 -10.01 -7.02 -3.53
N LEU A 87 -11.16 -7.51 -3.98
CA LEU A 87 -11.86 -6.99 -5.17
C LEU A 87 -12.20 -5.50 -4.99
N LEU A 88 -12.74 -5.14 -3.81
CA LEU A 88 -13.05 -3.76 -3.45
C LEU A 88 -11.78 -2.89 -3.50
N LEU A 89 -10.67 -3.36 -2.93
CA LEU A 89 -9.39 -2.65 -2.98
C LEU A 89 -8.93 -2.37 -4.42
N VAL A 90 -8.99 -3.37 -5.30
CA VAL A 90 -8.60 -3.20 -6.71
C VAL A 90 -9.50 -2.16 -7.40
N PHE A 91 -10.82 -2.24 -7.21
CA PHE A 91 -11.74 -1.25 -7.76
C PHE A 91 -11.52 0.15 -7.18
N SER A 92 -11.23 0.25 -5.89
CA SER A 92 -10.93 1.52 -5.23
C SER A 92 -9.71 2.18 -5.87
N ILE A 93 -8.62 1.43 -6.04
CA ILE A 93 -7.41 1.94 -6.68
C ILE A 93 -7.68 2.34 -8.13
N PHE A 94 -8.48 1.56 -8.85
CA PHE A 94 -8.85 1.88 -10.23
C PHE A 94 -9.56 3.25 -10.33
N ILE A 95 -10.53 3.51 -9.45
CA ILE A 95 -11.21 4.81 -9.36
C ILE A 95 -10.26 5.91 -8.94
N LEU A 96 -9.39 5.69 -7.95
CA LEU A 96 -8.39 6.68 -7.52
C LEU A 96 -7.41 7.01 -8.64
N ARG A 97 -7.04 6.05 -9.49
CA ARG A 97 -6.14 6.28 -10.63
C ARG A 97 -6.83 7.16 -11.67
N ILE A 98 -8.09 6.87 -12.00
CA ILE A 98 -8.85 7.68 -12.95
C ILE A 98 -9.05 9.10 -12.43
N ILE A 99 -9.55 9.27 -11.20
CA ILE A 99 -9.85 10.61 -10.68
C ILE A 99 -8.57 11.36 -10.31
N GLY A 100 -7.62 10.70 -9.65
CA GLY A 100 -6.39 11.32 -9.14
C GLY A 100 -5.36 11.63 -10.21
N VAL A 101 -5.22 10.79 -11.24
CA VAL A 101 -4.24 10.99 -12.33
C VAL A 101 -4.89 11.71 -13.51
N ASP A 102 -6.07 11.27 -13.97
CA ASP A 102 -6.64 11.83 -15.22
C ASP A 102 -7.37 13.15 -15.02
N ILE A 103 -7.95 13.41 -13.84
CA ILE A 103 -8.75 14.64 -13.58
C ILE A 103 -7.96 15.70 -12.80
N LEU A 104 -7.23 15.32 -11.76
CA LEU A 104 -6.44 16.25 -10.96
C LEU A 104 -5.00 16.44 -11.45
N ALA A 105 -4.57 15.62 -12.43
CA ALA A 105 -3.28 15.69 -13.13
C ALA A 105 -2.11 16.17 -12.25
N ILE A 106 -1.90 15.54 -11.08
CA ILE A 106 -0.76 15.90 -10.22
C ILE A 106 0.51 15.33 -10.87
N PRO A 107 1.41 16.19 -11.42
CA PRO A 107 2.65 15.73 -12.03
C PRO A 107 3.54 15.18 -10.92
N GLY A 108 3.65 13.85 -10.81
CA GLY A 108 4.49 13.18 -9.80
C GLY A 108 3.93 11.87 -9.24
N LEU A 109 2.66 11.52 -9.49
CA LEU A 109 2.10 10.25 -9.04
C LEU A 109 2.44 9.11 -10.01
N ASN A 110 3.72 8.75 -10.09
CA ASN A 110 4.15 7.54 -10.77
C ASN A 110 4.16 6.37 -9.76
N VAL A 111 3.03 5.66 -9.68
CA VAL A 111 2.97 4.31 -9.11
C VAL A 111 3.44 3.30 -10.15
#